data_AF-A0A935TRV5-F1
#
_entry.id   AF-A0A935TRV5-F1
#
_cell.length_a   1.000
_cell.length_b   1.000
_cell.length_c   1.000
_cell.angle_alpha   90.00
_cell.angle_beta   90.00
_cell.angle_gamma   90.00
#
_symmetry.space_group_name_H-M   'P 1'
#
loop_
_entity.id
_entity.type
_entity.pdbx_description
1 polymer ?
#
loop_
_entity_poly.entity_id
_entity_poly.type
_entity_poly.pdbx_seq_one_letter_code
_entity_poly.pdbx_strand_id
1 'polypeptide(L)'
;MKEKILLFLYTIACFFICGYGYESSANSKQIPNYTFLNVTAQKGDHIIGLLNRYALSSSTCSISFFRKLNNLSDKDPLLPKKAYILPIRIYKYDGKSIRTTLNIDNYQTAKNIEKYNDDLLKKNIRKTNFRTDKKLWVPFDDKECTESLNLLLASNNEASINNNTKQNTNTAATTVAENNTAVEEKPYSTGASGGKFPIFGKSFEQVELKSNTLEGKIYYLVAGHGGPDPGAVGTRNKHTICEDEYAYDVTLRLARCLIEHGATVYLIVRDNNDGIRQDALLDCDKDEFHWGGSQISTEQIERLTDRCNLINTLYAQNLAKGVPQNYQRMIEIHVDSRAVGHRQDVFFYYFGGSDDGKNLASLMQNTLRKQYDKHQKGRGYFGTIEDRDLFMLRKTNPTSVYIELANITNPDDQQRLVVAKNRQLIAEWLCQGVLGEFISKKPKEKAKKGKKNN
;
A
#
# COMPACT_ATOMS: atom_id res chain seq x y z
N MET A 1 -49.54 -33.48 12.70
CA MET A 1 -49.25 -33.51 11.25
C MET A 1 -48.56 -32.21 10.88
N LYS A 2 -47.49 -32.31 10.08
CA LYS A 2 -46.54 -31.25 9.67
C LYS A 2 -47.26 -29.97 9.21
N GLU A 3 -46.79 -28.75 9.49
CA GLU A 3 -45.61 -28.12 8.85
C GLU A 3 -45.27 -26.72 9.43
N LYS A 4 -43.97 -26.35 9.30
CA LYS A 4 -43.35 -25.01 9.09
C LYS A 4 -43.32 -24.01 10.27
N ILE A 5 -42.16 -23.70 10.87
CA ILE A 5 -41.06 -22.83 10.36
C ILE A 5 -41.59 -21.47 9.89
N LEU A 6 -41.64 -20.47 10.77
CA LEU A 6 -41.25 -19.05 10.56
C LEU A 6 -41.65 -18.21 11.79
N LEU A 7 -40.67 -17.64 12.52
CA LEU A 7 -40.71 -16.35 13.25
C LEU A 7 -39.68 -16.38 14.39
N PHE A 8 -38.48 -15.89 14.14
CA PHE A 8 -37.58 -15.44 15.21
C PHE A 8 -36.77 -14.23 14.72
N LEU A 9 -37.47 -13.15 14.43
CA LEU A 9 -36.93 -11.81 14.27
C LEU A 9 -38.06 -10.85 14.67
N TYR A 10 -37.99 -10.27 15.87
CA TYR A 10 -38.52 -8.96 16.27
C TYR A 10 -38.58 -8.93 17.80
N THR A 11 -37.49 -8.49 18.43
CA THR A 11 -37.52 -7.95 19.80
C THR A 11 -36.26 -7.13 19.98
N ILE A 12 -36.43 -5.81 19.97
CA ILE A 12 -35.84 -4.79 20.86
C ILE A 12 -36.26 -3.44 20.25
N ALA A 13 -37.41 -2.96 20.68
CA ALA A 13 -37.80 -1.57 20.58
C ALA A 13 -38.64 -1.25 21.83
N CYS A 14 -38.41 -0.06 22.39
CA CYS A 14 -39.15 0.60 23.46
C CYS A 14 -38.85 0.17 24.89
N PHE A 15 -37.93 0.90 25.53
CA PHE A 15 -38.12 1.43 26.88
C PHE A 15 -37.39 2.76 27.00
N PHE A 16 -38.11 3.87 27.14
CA PHE A 16 -37.79 4.97 28.06
C PHE A 16 -38.92 6.01 28.01
N ILE A 17 -39.65 6.15 29.12
CA ILE A 17 -40.56 7.26 29.41
C ILE A 17 -40.04 7.99 30.65
N CYS A 18 -39.96 9.32 30.50
CA CYS A 18 -39.95 10.43 31.47
C CYS A 18 -38.97 10.48 32.66
N GLY A 19 -38.30 11.63 32.76
CA GLY A 19 -38.04 12.28 34.05
C GLY A 19 -36.87 13.26 34.07
N TYR A 20 -37.19 14.57 34.11
CA TYR A 20 -36.36 15.72 34.48
C TYR A 20 -35.38 16.31 33.45
N GLY A 21 -35.63 17.59 33.15
CA GLY A 21 -34.88 18.40 32.21
C GLY A 21 -33.51 18.84 32.72
N TYR A 22 -32.58 18.84 31.78
CA TYR A 22 -31.51 19.82 31.68
C TYR A 22 -31.37 20.12 30.19
N GLU A 23 -31.68 21.36 29.79
CA GLU A 23 -31.36 21.86 28.46
C GLU A 23 -29.84 21.84 28.31
N SER A 24 -29.34 20.91 27.50
CA SER A 24 -28.09 21.08 26.78
C SER A 24 -28.40 20.83 25.32
N SER A 25 -28.12 21.84 24.49
CA SER A 25 -28.32 21.84 23.05
C SER A 25 -27.32 20.91 22.38
N ALA A 26 -27.52 19.60 22.52
CA ALA A 26 -26.90 18.60 21.66
C ALA A 26 -27.75 18.47 20.40
N ASN A 27 -27.30 19.12 19.32
CA ASN A 27 -27.83 18.93 17.98
C ASN A 27 -27.66 17.45 17.59
N SER A 28 -28.70 16.63 17.79
CA SER A 28 -28.68 15.22 17.42
C SER A 28 -28.66 15.12 15.90
N LYS A 29 -27.47 14.96 15.32
CA LYS A 29 -27.29 14.71 13.89
C LYS A 29 -28.10 13.46 13.53
N GLN A 30 -29.22 13.66 12.84
CA GLN A 30 -30.06 12.59 12.29
C GLN A 30 -29.18 11.70 11.39
N ILE A 31 -28.93 10.46 11.80
CA ILE A 31 -28.14 9.51 11.01
C ILE A 31 -28.98 9.11 9.79
N PRO A 32 -28.49 9.32 8.55
CA PRO A 32 -29.26 8.95 7.37
C PRO A 32 -29.41 7.43 7.28
N ASN A 33 -30.66 6.96 7.22
CA ASN A 33 -30.99 5.55 7.03
C ASN A 33 -30.63 5.11 5.61
N TYR A 34 -29.93 3.99 5.47
CA TYR A 34 -29.48 3.44 4.18
C TYR A 34 -29.74 1.94 4.11
N THR A 35 -29.80 1.42 2.87
CA THR A 35 -29.74 -0.02 2.60
C THR A 35 -28.47 -0.35 1.85
N PHE A 36 -28.07 -1.63 1.80
CA PHE A 36 -26.94 -2.05 0.96
C PHE A 36 -27.41 -2.45 -0.44
N LEU A 37 -26.54 -2.25 -1.44
CA LEU A 37 -26.78 -2.69 -2.80
C LEU A 37 -26.72 -4.21 -2.91
N ASN A 38 -27.74 -4.82 -3.50
CA ASN A 38 -27.79 -6.25 -3.80
C ASN A 38 -27.62 -6.47 -5.31
N VAL A 39 -26.74 -7.40 -5.70
CA VAL A 39 -26.40 -7.68 -7.10
C VAL A 39 -26.36 -9.18 -7.36
N THR A 40 -26.80 -9.58 -8.55
CA THR A 40 -26.77 -10.99 -8.96
C THR A 40 -25.43 -11.32 -9.59
N ALA A 41 -24.73 -12.32 -9.08
CA ALA A 41 -23.47 -12.81 -9.64
C ALA A 41 -23.69 -13.45 -11.02
N GLN A 42 -22.79 -13.16 -11.95
CA GLN A 42 -22.74 -13.71 -13.30
C GLN A 42 -21.85 -14.95 -13.36
N LYS A 43 -21.96 -15.74 -14.44
CA LYS A 43 -21.09 -16.90 -14.66
C LYS A 43 -19.63 -16.43 -14.80
N GLY A 44 -18.74 -16.94 -13.95
CA GLY A 44 -17.33 -16.56 -13.91
C GLY A 44 -17.00 -15.43 -12.93
N ASP A 45 -18.00 -14.84 -12.27
CA ASP A 45 -17.75 -13.88 -11.19
C ASP A 45 -17.01 -14.57 -10.03
N HIS A 46 -15.95 -13.91 -9.58
CA HIS A 46 -15.30 -14.14 -8.30
C HIS A 46 -15.34 -12.82 -7.51
N ILE A 47 -15.08 -12.84 -6.20
CA ILE A 47 -15.31 -11.68 -5.32
C ILE A 47 -14.59 -10.43 -5.82
N ILE A 48 -13.31 -10.56 -6.19
CA ILE A 48 -12.50 -9.44 -6.70
C ILE A 48 -13.11 -8.90 -7.98
N GLY A 49 -13.35 -9.74 -8.98
CA GLY A 49 -14.01 -9.33 -10.23
C GLY A 49 -15.37 -8.67 -10.02
N LEU A 50 -16.17 -9.17 -9.07
CA LEU A 50 -17.46 -8.58 -8.71
C LEU A 50 -17.28 -7.20 -8.06
N LEU A 51 -16.37 -7.03 -7.11
CA LEU A 51 -16.07 -5.74 -6.47
C LEU A 51 -15.55 -4.73 -7.50
N ASN A 52 -14.60 -5.14 -8.35
CA ASN A 52 -14.03 -4.31 -9.41
C ASN A 52 -15.08 -3.90 -10.44
N ARG A 53 -16.02 -4.80 -10.79
CA ARG A 53 -17.13 -4.47 -11.68
C ARG A 53 -17.96 -3.30 -11.15
N TYR A 54 -18.05 -3.11 -9.84
CA TYR A 54 -18.76 -1.99 -9.22
C TYR A 54 -17.82 -0.88 -8.75
N ALA A 55 -16.57 -0.85 -9.24
CA ALA A 55 -15.55 0.14 -8.90
C ALA A 55 -15.29 0.25 -7.38
N LEU A 56 -15.34 -0.89 -6.68
CA LEU A 56 -14.97 -1.01 -5.27
C LEU A 56 -13.53 -1.46 -5.16
N SER A 57 -12.88 -1.05 -4.07
CA SER A 57 -11.54 -1.53 -3.69
C SER A 57 -11.54 -3.06 -3.60
N SER A 58 -10.49 -3.68 -4.14
CA SER A 58 -10.21 -5.11 -3.97
C SER A 58 -9.28 -5.38 -2.79
N SER A 59 -9.14 -4.40 -1.87
CA SER A 59 -8.37 -4.55 -0.64
C SER A 59 -8.85 -5.74 0.19
N THR A 60 -7.95 -6.29 1.01
CA THR A 60 -8.29 -7.35 1.98
C THR A 60 -9.45 -6.93 2.88
N CYS A 61 -9.55 -5.64 3.24
CA CYS A 61 -10.66 -5.12 4.01
C CYS A 61 -11.97 -5.25 3.23
N SER A 62 -12.03 -4.73 1.99
CA SER A 62 -13.25 -4.77 1.17
C SER A 62 -13.71 -6.19 0.86
N ILE A 63 -12.78 -7.11 0.63
CA ILE A 63 -13.07 -8.54 0.47
C ILE A 63 -13.63 -9.12 1.76
N SER A 64 -12.99 -8.87 2.91
CA SER A 64 -13.43 -9.38 4.22
C SER A 64 -14.79 -8.85 4.61
N PHE A 65 -15.03 -7.57 4.37
CA PHE A 65 -16.30 -6.91 4.64
C PHE A 65 -17.39 -7.43 3.70
N PHE A 66 -17.11 -7.61 2.39
CA PHE A 66 -18.03 -8.27 1.46
C PHE A 66 -18.36 -9.70 1.91
N ARG A 67 -17.37 -10.51 2.28
CA ARG A 67 -17.59 -11.88 2.76
C ARG A 67 -18.49 -11.87 3.99
N LYS A 68 -18.23 -10.97 4.92
CA LYS A 68 -19.02 -10.84 6.15
C LYS A 68 -20.46 -10.40 5.89
N LEU A 69 -20.68 -9.42 5.01
CA LEU A 69 -22.03 -9.00 4.59
C LEU A 69 -22.83 -10.16 3.98
N ASN A 70 -22.16 -11.16 3.41
CA ASN A 70 -22.77 -12.29 2.73
C ASN A 70 -22.66 -13.62 3.48
N ASN A 71 -22.16 -13.61 4.72
CA ASN A 71 -21.90 -14.81 5.52
C ASN A 71 -21.09 -15.88 4.76
N LEU A 72 -20.04 -15.45 4.07
CA LEU A 72 -19.13 -16.33 3.33
C LEU A 72 -17.87 -16.60 4.14
N SER A 73 -17.44 -17.86 4.17
CA SER A 73 -16.09 -18.25 4.58
C SER A 73 -15.09 -17.90 3.47
N ASP A 74 -13.79 -17.97 3.76
CA ASP A 74 -12.74 -17.67 2.78
C ASP A 74 -12.72 -18.62 1.58
N LYS A 75 -13.25 -19.83 1.75
CA LYS A 75 -13.28 -20.87 0.73
C LYS A 75 -14.52 -20.80 -0.16
N ASP A 76 -15.54 -20.05 0.25
CA ASP A 76 -16.80 -20.02 -0.48
C ASP A 76 -16.64 -19.22 -1.78
N PRO A 77 -16.94 -19.84 -2.95
CA PRO A 77 -16.98 -19.13 -4.22
C PRO A 77 -18.26 -18.32 -4.36
N LEU A 78 -18.29 -17.41 -5.33
CA LEU A 78 -19.56 -16.83 -5.77
C LEU A 78 -20.32 -17.84 -6.62
N LEU A 79 -21.59 -18.05 -6.28
CA LEU A 79 -22.48 -18.92 -7.01
C LEU A 79 -23.17 -18.10 -8.10
N PRO A 80 -23.11 -18.51 -9.39
CA PRO A 80 -23.77 -17.79 -10.46
C PRO A 80 -25.28 -17.73 -10.21
N LYS A 81 -25.91 -16.61 -10.60
CA LYS A 81 -27.33 -16.30 -10.38
C LYS A 81 -27.74 -16.13 -8.90
N LYS A 82 -26.82 -16.25 -7.94
CA LYS A 82 -27.07 -15.90 -6.54
C LYS A 82 -26.88 -14.40 -6.33
N ALA A 83 -27.72 -13.83 -5.48
CA ALA A 83 -27.68 -12.43 -5.09
C ALA A 83 -26.67 -12.23 -3.95
N TYR A 84 -25.85 -11.19 -4.04
CA TYR A 84 -24.83 -10.81 -3.08
C TYR A 84 -24.93 -9.33 -2.73
N ILE A 85 -24.69 -9.03 -1.46
CA ILE A 85 -24.70 -7.69 -0.90
C ILE A 85 -23.31 -7.07 -1.11
N LEU A 86 -23.25 -5.94 -1.81
CA LEU A 86 -22.02 -5.17 -1.97
C LEU A 86 -21.87 -4.14 -0.87
N PRO A 87 -20.63 -3.75 -0.52
CA PRO A 87 -20.35 -2.66 0.41
C PRO A 87 -20.58 -1.29 -0.23
N ILE A 88 -21.81 -1.06 -0.69
CA ILE A 88 -22.31 0.17 -1.28
C ILE A 88 -23.61 0.51 -0.56
N ARG A 89 -23.65 1.65 0.10
CA ARG A 89 -24.84 2.18 0.76
C ARG A 89 -25.71 2.90 -0.26
N ILE A 90 -27.01 2.67 -0.18
CA ILE A 90 -28.01 3.35 -0.97
C ILE A 90 -28.73 4.32 -0.04
N TYR A 91 -28.50 5.60 -0.26
CA TYR A 91 -29.19 6.69 0.42
C TYR A 91 -30.32 7.23 -0.45
N LYS A 92 -31.41 7.67 0.19
CA LYS A 92 -32.44 8.44 -0.51
C LYS A 92 -31.90 9.85 -0.77
N TYR A 93 -31.62 10.16 -2.03
CA TYR A 93 -31.14 11.49 -2.42
C TYR A 93 -32.21 12.54 -2.12
N ASP A 94 -31.84 13.60 -1.41
CA ASP A 94 -32.75 14.64 -0.93
C ASP A 94 -33.22 15.60 -2.04
N GLY A 95 -32.65 15.49 -3.24
CA GLY A 95 -32.96 16.35 -4.38
C GLY A 95 -32.20 17.67 -4.40
N LYS A 96 -31.41 17.98 -3.37
CA LYS A 96 -30.63 19.23 -3.24
C LYS A 96 -29.16 19.00 -3.54
N SER A 97 -28.48 18.19 -2.73
CA SER A 97 -27.05 17.92 -2.89
C SER A 97 -26.62 16.65 -2.17
N ILE A 98 -25.49 16.07 -2.59
CA ILE A 98 -24.91 14.91 -1.89
C ILE A 98 -24.51 15.26 -0.46
N ARG A 99 -23.98 16.48 -0.25
CA ARG A 99 -23.59 16.98 1.08
C ARG A 99 -24.76 17.00 2.06
N THR A 100 -25.89 17.56 1.63
CA THR A 100 -27.12 17.62 2.44
C THR A 100 -27.78 16.25 2.59
N THR A 101 -27.71 15.39 1.56
CA THR A 101 -28.19 14.00 1.64
C THR A 101 -27.43 13.19 2.70
N LEU A 102 -26.11 13.36 2.80
CA LEU A 102 -25.25 12.57 3.68
C LEU A 102 -24.89 13.29 5.00
N ASN A 103 -25.34 14.53 5.17
CA ASN A 103 -24.97 15.40 6.29
C ASN A 103 -23.43 15.55 6.44
N ILE A 104 -22.74 15.80 5.33
CA ILE A 104 -21.28 15.99 5.26
C ILE A 104 -20.93 17.39 4.76
N ASP A 105 -19.88 17.98 5.32
CA ASP A 105 -19.42 19.32 4.93
C ASP A 105 -18.43 19.28 3.75
N ASN A 106 -17.71 18.16 3.60
CA ASN A 106 -16.62 18.01 2.64
C ASN A 106 -17.14 17.98 1.18
N TYR A 107 -16.84 19.06 0.45
CA TYR A 107 -17.18 19.21 -0.96
C TYR A 107 -16.51 18.17 -1.86
N GLN A 108 -15.24 17.85 -1.60
CA GLN A 108 -14.50 16.89 -2.41
C GLN A 108 -15.05 15.47 -2.26
N THR A 109 -15.42 15.06 -1.04
CA THR A 109 -16.09 13.77 -0.81
C THR A 109 -17.39 13.69 -1.60
N ALA A 110 -18.21 14.74 -1.57
CA ALA A 110 -19.44 14.80 -2.35
C ALA A 110 -19.18 14.71 -3.87
N LYS A 111 -18.12 15.37 -4.37
CA LYS A 111 -17.71 15.29 -5.78
C LYS A 111 -17.20 13.92 -6.19
N ASN A 112 -16.49 13.22 -5.31
CA ASN A 112 -16.03 11.86 -5.57
C ASN A 112 -17.21 10.89 -5.64
N ILE A 113 -18.19 11.02 -4.76
CA ILE A 113 -19.43 10.22 -4.77
C ILE A 113 -20.27 10.52 -6.02
N GLU A 114 -20.35 11.79 -6.42
CA GLU A 114 -20.99 12.21 -7.67
C GLU A 114 -20.36 11.50 -8.87
N LYS A 115 -19.04 11.61 -8.99
CA LYS A 115 -18.24 10.98 -10.05
C LYS A 115 -18.42 9.46 -10.07
N TYR A 116 -18.38 8.80 -8.91
CA TYR A 116 -18.60 7.36 -8.79
C TYR A 116 -19.94 6.93 -9.40
N ASN A 117 -21.03 7.62 -9.07
CA ASN A 117 -22.35 7.29 -9.63
C ASN A 117 -22.43 7.56 -11.14
N ASP A 118 -21.87 8.69 -11.59
CA ASP A 118 -21.91 9.07 -13.00
C ASP A 118 -21.05 8.12 -13.86
N ASP A 119 -19.92 7.62 -13.34
CA ASP A 119 -19.06 6.64 -14.02
C ASP A 119 -19.74 5.26 -14.12
N LEU A 120 -20.41 4.80 -13.05
CA LEU A 120 -21.18 3.54 -13.09
C LEU A 120 -22.38 3.62 -14.03
N LEU A 121 -22.98 4.81 -14.20
CA LEU A 121 -24.03 5.04 -15.20
C LEU A 121 -23.45 4.98 -16.62
N LYS A 122 -22.31 5.63 -16.88
CA LYS A 122 -21.63 5.58 -18.20
C LYS A 122 -21.23 4.16 -18.59
N LYS A 123 -20.75 3.37 -17.63
CA LYS A 123 -20.41 1.94 -17.82
C LYS A 123 -21.63 1.03 -17.89
N ASN A 124 -22.85 1.57 -17.81
CA ASN A 124 -24.12 0.83 -17.83
C ASN A 124 -24.25 -0.24 -16.72
N ILE A 125 -23.47 -0.10 -15.65
CA ILE A 125 -23.56 -0.91 -14.43
C ILE A 125 -24.76 -0.46 -13.61
N ARG A 126 -24.97 0.86 -13.55
CA ARG A 126 -26.17 1.50 -13.05
C ARG A 126 -27.05 1.92 -14.25
N LYS A 127 -28.37 1.74 -14.16
CA LYS A 127 -29.31 1.99 -15.28
C LYS A 127 -29.89 3.40 -15.33
N THR A 128 -29.95 4.09 -14.20
CA THR A 128 -30.63 5.38 -14.04
C THR A 128 -29.76 6.36 -13.28
N ASN A 129 -29.89 7.66 -13.54
CA ASN A 129 -29.17 8.68 -12.77
C ASN A 129 -29.77 8.79 -11.35
N PHE A 130 -28.91 8.91 -10.33
CA PHE A 130 -29.35 9.02 -8.93
C PHE A 130 -30.20 10.25 -8.65
N ARG A 131 -30.05 11.31 -9.45
CA ARG A 131 -30.85 12.54 -9.34
C ARG A 131 -32.29 12.32 -9.80
N THR A 132 -32.52 11.33 -10.66
CA THR A 132 -33.82 10.94 -11.20
C THR A 132 -34.51 9.93 -10.29
N ASP A 133 -33.85 8.80 -10.00
CA ASP A 133 -34.43 7.70 -9.21
C ASP A 133 -34.33 7.89 -7.69
N LYS A 134 -33.67 8.97 -7.26
CA LYS A 134 -33.40 9.34 -5.86
C LYS A 134 -32.63 8.29 -5.05
N LYS A 135 -31.83 7.43 -5.68
CA LYS A 135 -31.01 6.40 -5.01
C LYS A 135 -29.53 6.74 -5.11
N LEU A 136 -28.95 7.46 -4.17
CA LEU A 136 -27.51 7.76 -4.20
C LEU A 136 -26.69 6.55 -3.74
N TRP A 137 -25.79 6.04 -4.60
CA TRP A 137 -24.87 4.96 -4.20
C TRP A 137 -23.59 5.54 -3.62
N VAL A 138 -23.22 5.12 -2.41
CA VAL A 138 -22.04 5.59 -1.70
C VAL A 138 -21.19 4.36 -1.36
N PRO A 139 -20.03 4.16 -2.02
CA PRO A 139 -19.14 3.06 -1.70
C PRO A 139 -18.56 3.25 -0.30
N PHE A 140 -18.29 2.16 0.43
CA PHE A 140 -17.41 2.24 1.60
C PHE A 140 -16.00 2.56 1.14
N ASP A 141 -15.33 3.52 1.79
CA ASP A 141 -13.89 3.72 1.61
C ASP A 141 -13.09 2.76 2.51
N ASP A 142 -11.79 2.61 2.25
CA ASP A 142 -10.93 1.66 2.99
C ASP A 142 -10.79 2.00 4.49
N LYS A 143 -10.96 3.29 4.86
CA LYS A 143 -10.92 3.74 6.25
C LYS A 143 -12.19 3.35 7.00
N GLU A 144 -13.34 3.66 6.42
CA GLU A 144 -14.65 3.25 6.91
C GLU A 144 -14.80 1.73 6.92
N CYS A 145 -14.21 1.03 5.95
CA CYS A 145 -14.19 -0.42 5.91
C CYS A 145 -13.53 -1.00 7.16
N THR A 146 -12.38 -0.46 7.56
CA THR A 146 -11.63 -0.94 8.73
C THR A 146 -12.42 -0.71 10.02
N GLU A 147 -12.98 0.48 10.20
CA GLU A 147 -13.82 0.81 11.36
C GLU A 147 -15.09 -0.04 11.40
N SER A 148 -15.75 -0.23 10.27
CA SER A 148 -17.00 -1.01 10.16
C SER A 148 -16.77 -2.51 10.34
N LEU A 149 -15.67 -3.04 9.81
CA LEU A 149 -15.28 -4.44 10.00
C LEU A 149 -14.96 -4.70 11.48
N ASN A 150 -14.26 -3.78 12.15
CA ASN A 150 -13.98 -3.86 13.59
C ASN A 150 -15.28 -3.82 14.42
N LEU A 151 -16.23 -2.94 14.09
CA LEU A 151 -17.54 -2.89 14.75
C LEU A 151 -18.34 -4.19 14.54
N LEU A 152 -18.35 -4.71 13.32
CA LEU A 152 -18.99 -5.99 13.00
C LEU A 152 -18.30 -7.19 13.70
N LEU A 153 -16.99 -7.14 13.91
CA LEU A 153 -16.24 -8.19 14.61
C LEU A 153 -16.50 -8.14 16.12
N ALA A 154 -16.58 -6.93 16.69
CA ALA A 154 -16.93 -6.72 18.07
C ALA A 154 -18.35 -7.23 18.41
N SER A 155 -19.33 -7.02 17.52
CA SER A 155 -20.70 -7.51 17.71
C SER A 155 -20.84 -9.04 17.67
N ASN A 156 -19.85 -9.76 17.13
CA ASN A 156 -19.87 -11.22 17.04
C ASN A 156 -19.16 -11.90 18.23
N ASN A 157 -18.35 -11.17 18.99
CA ASN A 157 -17.58 -11.70 20.12
C ASN A 157 -18.38 -11.71 21.44
N GLU A 158 -19.51 -11.00 21.53
CA GLU A 158 -20.41 -11.12 22.69
C GLU A 158 -21.24 -12.42 22.67
N ALA A 159 -21.32 -13.12 21.53
CA ALA A 159 -22.09 -14.36 21.38
C ALA A 159 -21.31 -15.66 21.66
N SER A 160 -20.02 -15.59 22.02
CA SER A 160 -19.13 -16.77 22.05
C SER A 160 -18.20 -16.86 23.27
N ILE A 161 -18.58 -16.27 24.40
CA ILE A 161 -18.02 -16.64 25.72
C ILE A 161 -19.04 -17.54 26.43
N ASN A 162 -19.05 -18.81 26.08
CA ASN A 162 -19.46 -19.94 26.93
C ASN A 162 -19.24 -21.23 26.15
N ASN A 163 -18.06 -21.85 26.34
CA ASN A 163 -17.90 -23.27 26.68
C ASN A 163 -16.45 -23.71 26.43
N ASN A 164 -15.70 -23.82 27.53
CA ASN A 164 -14.52 -24.67 27.62
C ASN A 164 -14.92 -26.13 27.40
N THR A 165 -14.20 -26.88 26.55
CA THR A 165 -13.59 -28.15 27.00
C THR A 165 -12.50 -28.65 26.03
N LYS A 166 -11.44 -29.16 26.65
CA LYS A 166 -10.35 -29.94 26.06
C LYS A 166 -10.87 -31.17 25.32
N GLN A 167 -10.21 -31.56 24.21
CA GLN A 167 -9.82 -32.95 24.00
C GLN A 167 -8.71 -33.11 22.96
N ASN A 168 -7.67 -33.84 23.37
CA ASN A 168 -6.67 -34.51 22.56
C ASN A 168 -7.33 -35.61 21.71
N THR A 169 -6.81 -35.86 20.51
CA THR A 169 -6.45 -37.21 20.03
C THR A 169 -5.59 -37.14 18.77
N ASN A 170 -4.48 -37.87 18.81
CA ASN A 170 -3.65 -38.24 17.67
C ASN A 170 -4.35 -39.29 16.81
N THR A 171 -4.30 -39.12 15.48
CA THR A 171 -4.33 -40.26 14.54
C THR A 171 -3.49 -39.91 13.30
N ALA A 172 -2.47 -40.73 13.04
CA ALA A 172 -1.62 -40.66 11.85
C ALA A 172 -2.19 -41.56 10.74
N ALA A 173 -2.21 -41.08 9.49
CA ALA A 173 -1.97 -41.87 8.27
C ALA A 173 -2.02 -40.98 7.00
N THR A 174 -0.82 -40.66 6.51
CA THR A 174 -0.35 -40.72 5.11
C THR A 174 -1.34 -40.54 3.94
N THR A 175 -1.15 -39.47 3.15
CA THR A 175 -0.68 -39.46 1.73
C THR A 175 -1.20 -38.26 0.95
N VAL A 176 -0.29 -37.65 0.18
CA VAL A 176 -0.46 -36.64 -0.89
C VAL A 176 -1.00 -35.26 -0.47
N ALA A 177 -0.09 -34.36 -0.10
CA ALA A 177 -0.40 -32.94 0.09
C ALA A 177 0.19 -32.12 -1.08
N GLU A 178 -0.68 -31.77 -2.03
CA GLU A 178 -0.49 -30.62 -2.91
C GLU A 178 -0.51 -29.36 -2.05
N ASN A 179 0.64 -28.67 -2.04
CA ASN A 179 0.81 -27.39 -1.38
C ASN A 179 0.01 -26.31 -2.12
N ASN A 180 -1.18 -25.99 -1.65
CA ASN A 180 -1.83 -24.71 -1.93
C ASN A 180 -2.30 -24.10 -0.61
N THR A 181 -1.31 -23.73 0.21
CA THR A 181 -1.48 -22.77 1.29
C THR A 181 -1.60 -21.39 0.64
N ALA A 182 -2.73 -20.70 0.79
CA ALA A 182 -2.77 -19.26 0.58
C ALA A 182 -1.88 -18.64 1.68
N VAL A 183 -0.61 -18.44 1.35
CA VAL A 183 0.36 -17.80 2.24
C VAL A 183 -0.05 -16.35 2.36
N GLU A 184 -0.44 -15.91 3.55
CA GLU A 184 -0.46 -14.49 3.89
C GLU A 184 0.92 -13.93 3.55
N GLU A 185 1.02 -13.12 2.50
CA GLU A 185 2.30 -12.61 2.02
C GLU A 185 2.96 -11.80 3.15
N LYS A 186 4.11 -12.28 3.63
CA LYS A 186 4.81 -11.69 4.76
C LYS A 186 5.84 -10.68 4.25
N PRO A 187 5.96 -9.50 4.89
CA PRO A 187 7.04 -8.58 4.58
C PRO A 187 8.41 -9.23 4.78
N TYR A 188 9.39 -8.71 4.05
CA TYR A 188 10.76 -9.16 4.13
C TYR A 188 11.42 -8.60 5.38
N SER A 189 11.85 -9.48 6.28
CA SER A 189 12.61 -9.13 7.47
C SER A 189 13.48 -10.31 7.88
N THR A 190 14.71 -10.04 8.30
CA THR A 190 15.62 -11.07 8.81
C THR A 190 15.33 -11.37 10.27
N GLY A 191 15.43 -12.64 10.66
CA GLY A 191 15.59 -13.00 12.06
C GLY A 191 17.01 -12.69 12.56
N ALA A 192 17.30 -12.99 13.82
CA ALA A 192 18.59 -12.72 14.47
C ALA A 192 19.82 -13.31 13.72
N SER A 193 19.62 -14.33 12.88
CA SER A 193 20.67 -15.00 12.09
C SER A 193 20.60 -14.72 10.59
N GLY A 194 19.84 -13.71 10.14
CA GLY A 194 19.58 -13.48 8.71
C GLY A 194 18.33 -14.22 8.20
N GLY A 195 18.23 -14.38 6.88
CA GLY A 195 17.08 -14.98 6.21
C GLY A 195 17.33 -15.32 4.73
N LYS A 196 16.45 -16.15 4.18
CA LYS A 196 16.44 -16.53 2.76
C LYS A 196 15.27 -15.86 2.06
N PHE A 197 15.55 -15.10 1.01
CA PHE A 197 14.60 -14.28 0.26
C PHE A 197 14.74 -14.52 -1.24
N PRO A 198 14.00 -15.48 -1.80
CA PRO A 198 14.12 -15.86 -3.22
C PRO A 198 13.93 -14.70 -4.21
N ILE A 199 13.19 -13.65 -3.83
CA ILE A 199 12.97 -12.44 -4.66
C ILE A 199 14.27 -11.73 -5.06
N PHE A 200 15.37 -11.92 -4.34
CA PHE A 200 16.66 -11.34 -4.74
C PHE A 200 17.39 -12.16 -5.80
N GLY A 201 16.86 -13.33 -6.20
CA GLY A 201 17.51 -14.27 -7.11
C GLY A 201 18.54 -15.15 -6.39
N LYS A 202 18.86 -16.31 -6.99
CA LYS A 202 19.66 -17.39 -6.37
C LYS A 202 21.00 -16.92 -5.79
N SER A 203 21.66 -15.95 -6.44
CA SER A 203 22.98 -15.46 -6.00
C SER A 203 22.90 -14.47 -4.82
N PHE A 204 21.72 -13.93 -4.54
CA PHE A 204 21.53 -12.88 -3.52
C PHE A 204 20.44 -13.22 -2.49
N GLU A 205 19.77 -14.37 -2.63
CA GLU A 205 18.66 -14.79 -1.78
C GLU A 205 19.07 -14.96 -0.32
N GLN A 206 20.32 -15.29 -0.05
CA GLN A 206 20.84 -15.35 1.31
C GLN A 206 21.21 -13.95 1.79
N VAL A 207 20.58 -13.51 2.88
CA VAL A 207 20.79 -12.19 3.47
C VAL A 207 21.17 -12.37 4.94
N GLU A 208 22.39 -11.96 5.26
CA GLU A 208 22.92 -11.96 6.62
C GLU A 208 22.57 -10.65 7.33
N LEU A 209 22.27 -10.76 8.62
CA LEU A 209 22.05 -9.59 9.47
C LEU A 209 23.40 -8.93 9.80
N LYS A 210 23.60 -7.70 9.31
CA LYS A 210 24.78 -6.86 9.59
C LYS A 210 24.60 -6.00 10.83
N SER A 211 23.39 -5.51 11.09
CA SER A 211 23.05 -4.80 12.34
C SER A 211 21.54 -4.76 12.57
N ASN A 212 21.12 -4.31 13.76
CA ASN A 212 19.71 -4.06 14.10
C ASN A 212 19.36 -2.56 14.10
N THR A 213 20.10 -1.74 13.34
CA THR A 213 19.92 -0.27 13.36
C THR A 213 18.51 0.14 12.93
N LEU A 214 17.87 -0.65 12.06
CA LEU A 214 16.54 -0.42 11.53
C LEU A 214 15.49 -1.38 12.12
N GLU A 215 15.79 -2.03 13.24
CA GLU A 215 14.82 -2.89 13.92
C GLU A 215 13.53 -2.12 14.24
N GLY A 216 12.39 -2.70 13.89
CA GLY A 216 11.06 -2.09 14.03
C GLY A 216 10.75 -0.96 13.04
N LYS A 217 11.65 -0.65 12.09
CA LYS A 217 11.41 0.30 11.00
C LYS A 217 10.78 -0.40 9.81
N ILE A 218 9.88 0.30 9.14
CA ILE A 218 9.16 -0.23 7.98
C ILE A 218 9.42 0.62 6.75
N TYR A 219 9.73 -0.04 5.64
CA TYR A 219 9.93 0.61 4.36
C TYR A 219 8.99 0.01 3.30
N TYR A 220 8.23 0.89 2.65
CA TYR A 220 7.46 0.60 1.46
C TYR A 220 8.28 1.05 0.25
N LEU A 221 8.89 0.10 -0.44
CA LEU A 221 9.74 0.39 -1.58
C LEU A 221 8.96 0.24 -2.88
N VAL A 222 8.98 1.28 -3.70
CA VAL A 222 8.27 1.36 -4.97
C VAL A 222 9.30 1.51 -6.07
N ALA A 223 9.41 0.50 -6.94
CA ALA A 223 10.01 0.71 -8.25
C ALA A 223 8.98 1.46 -9.11
N GLY A 224 9.41 2.54 -9.74
CA GLY A 224 8.60 3.31 -10.68
C GLY A 224 8.11 2.44 -11.83
N HIS A 225 6.95 2.76 -12.39
CA HIS A 225 6.43 2.05 -13.58
C HIS A 225 6.32 0.53 -13.37
N GLY A 226 6.57 -0.30 -14.39
CA GLY A 226 6.44 -1.75 -14.36
C GLY A 226 5.12 -2.26 -14.92
N GLY A 227 5.10 -3.54 -15.26
CA GLY A 227 4.02 -4.20 -15.97
C GLY A 227 3.87 -3.61 -17.38
N PRO A 228 2.67 -3.15 -17.80
CA PRO A 228 2.49 -2.64 -19.15
C PRO A 228 3.20 -1.30 -19.44
N ASP A 229 3.78 -0.65 -18.43
CA ASP A 229 4.35 0.69 -18.49
C ASP A 229 5.87 0.61 -18.27
N PRO A 230 6.72 0.76 -19.32
CA PRO A 230 8.18 0.69 -19.19
C PRO A 230 8.81 1.95 -18.58
N GLY A 231 8.00 2.99 -18.31
CA GLY A 231 8.49 4.31 -18.00
C GLY A 231 9.29 4.93 -19.16
N ALA A 232 10.31 5.70 -18.81
CA ALA A 232 11.22 6.26 -19.78
C ALA A 232 12.01 5.16 -20.50
N VAL A 233 12.16 5.33 -21.83
CA VAL A 233 12.89 4.39 -22.68
C VAL A 233 14.10 5.09 -23.28
N GLY A 234 15.26 4.47 -23.13
CA GLY A 234 16.51 4.88 -23.77
C GLY A 234 17.03 3.82 -24.73
N THR A 235 18.12 4.15 -25.41
CA THR A 235 18.83 3.20 -26.28
C THR A 235 20.32 3.23 -25.96
N ARG A 236 20.94 2.05 -25.89
CA ARG A 236 22.39 1.91 -25.76
C ARG A 236 22.88 0.75 -26.61
N ASN A 237 23.88 0.98 -27.46
CA ASN A 237 24.43 -0.05 -28.35
C ASN A 237 23.36 -0.82 -29.15
N LYS A 238 22.33 -0.10 -29.65
CA LYS A 238 21.15 -0.65 -30.36
C LYS A 238 20.23 -1.53 -29.51
N HIS A 239 20.47 -1.62 -28.21
CA HIS A 239 19.58 -2.28 -27.26
C HIS A 239 18.67 -1.23 -26.59
N THR A 240 17.41 -1.58 -26.40
CA THR A 240 16.43 -0.77 -25.69
C THR A 240 16.64 -0.92 -24.19
N ILE A 241 16.65 0.17 -23.44
CA ILE A 241 16.70 0.14 -21.98
C ILE A 241 15.45 0.82 -21.42
N CYS A 242 14.77 0.18 -20.47
CA CYS A 242 13.52 0.66 -19.89
C CYS A 242 13.72 1.04 -18.42
N GLU A 243 13.08 2.12 -18.00
CA GLU A 243 13.24 2.70 -16.66
C GLU A 243 12.89 1.70 -15.55
N ASP A 244 11.75 1.03 -15.70
CA ASP A 244 11.22 0.04 -14.77
C ASP A 244 12.27 -1.03 -14.41
N GLU A 245 12.99 -1.56 -15.40
CA GLU A 245 14.00 -2.60 -15.18
C GLU A 245 15.12 -2.17 -14.23
N TYR A 246 15.68 -0.99 -14.47
CA TYR A 246 16.81 -0.49 -13.67
C TYR A 246 16.33 0.09 -12.34
N ALA A 247 15.16 0.71 -12.30
CA ALA A 247 14.52 1.16 -11.07
C ALA A 247 14.22 -0.06 -10.16
N TYR A 248 13.71 -1.15 -10.72
CA TYR A 248 13.42 -2.39 -10.01
C TYR A 248 14.68 -3.04 -9.46
N ASP A 249 15.73 -3.22 -10.26
CA ASP A 249 17.00 -3.80 -9.79
C ASP A 249 17.64 -2.98 -8.65
N VAL A 250 17.66 -1.65 -8.77
CA VAL A 250 18.18 -0.77 -7.69
C VAL A 250 17.28 -0.84 -6.44
N THR A 251 15.97 -0.97 -6.63
CA THR A 251 15.01 -1.13 -5.52
C THR A 251 15.24 -2.45 -4.77
N LEU A 252 15.49 -3.56 -5.48
CA LEU A 252 15.84 -4.85 -4.86
C LEU A 252 17.15 -4.78 -4.06
N ARG A 253 18.16 -4.09 -4.60
CA ARG A 253 19.44 -3.88 -3.90
C ARG A 253 19.27 -3.02 -2.64
N LEU A 254 18.44 -1.99 -2.71
CA LEU A 254 18.10 -1.16 -1.55
C LEU A 254 17.34 -1.98 -0.50
N ALA A 255 16.33 -2.76 -0.93
CA ALA A 255 15.57 -3.66 -0.06
C ALA A 255 16.50 -4.61 0.70
N ARG A 256 17.39 -5.28 -0.03
CA ARG A 256 18.38 -6.19 0.54
C ARG A 256 19.23 -5.48 1.59
N CYS A 257 19.76 -4.29 1.31
CA CYS A 257 20.54 -3.53 2.29
C CYS A 257 19.74 -3.14 3.53
N LEU A 258 18.50 -2.67 3.39
CA LEU A 258 17.66 -2.31 4.54
C LEU A 258 17.38 -3.52 5.44
N ILE A 259 17.13 -4.68 4.83
CA ILE A 259 16.91 -5.96 5.52
C ILE A 259 18.19 -6.41 6.23
N GLU A 260 19.37 -6.29 5.62
CA GLU A 260 20.66 -6.55 6.29
C GLU A 260 20.83 -5.72 7.58
N HIS A 261 20.12 -4.58 7.69
CA HIS A 261 20.15 -3.71 8.85
C HIS A 261 18.91 -3.83 9.76
N GLY A 262 18.14 -4.91 9.62
CA GLY A 262 17.04 -5.28 10.51
C GLY A 262 15.69 -4.62 10.19
N ALA A 263 15.55 -3.97 9.04
CA ALA A 263 14.29 -3.38 8.62
C ALA A 263 13.26 -4.43 8.17
N THR A 264 11.98 -4.07 8.31
CA THR A 264 10.88 -4.75 7.64
C THR A 264 10.58 -4.03 6.31
N VAL A 265 10.62 -4.76 5.20
CA VAL A 265 10.47 -4.18 3.85
C VAL A 265 9.28 -4.80 3.13
N TYR A 266 8.48 -3.93 2.50
CA TYR A 266 7.44 -4.27 1.53
C TYR A 266 7.90 -3.81 0.15
N LEU A 267 8.02 -4.74 -0.80
CA LEU A 267 8.27 -4.44 -2.21
C LEU A 267 6.93 -4.30 -2.93
N ILE A 268 6.55 -3.07 -3.29
CA ILE A 268 5.21 -2.74 -3.79
C ILE A 268 5.02 -3.20 -5.23
N VAL A 269 6.06 -3.12 -6.06
CA VAL A 269 6.16 -3.72 -7.39
C VAL A 269 7.07 -4.92 -7.29
N ARG A 270 6.73 -6.03 -7.96
CA ARG A 270 7.43 -7.31 -7.88
C ARG A 270 7.41 -8.03 -9.21
N ASP A 271 8.47 -8.79 -9.44
CA ASP A 271 8.65 -9.70 -10.53
C ASP A 271 9.01 -11.09 -9.95
N ASN A 272 8.53 -12.15 -10.57
CA ASN A 272 8.80 -13.52 -10.12
C ASN A 272 10.07 -14.11 -10.73
N ASN A 273 10.47 -13.61 -11.89
CA ASN A 273 11.56 -14.11 -12.70
C ASN A 273 12.82 -13.22 -12.56
N ASP A 274 12.65 -11.95 -12.20
CA ASP A 274 13.75 -11.00 -12.08
C ASP A 274 14.18 -10.71 -10.64
N GLY A 275 15.35 -11.27 -10.29
CA GLY A 275 16.06 -10.94 -9.05
C GLY A 275 17.03 -9.77 -9.22
N ILE A 276 18.03 -9.70 -8.34
CA ILE A 276 19.15 -8.78 -8.52
C ILE A 276 20.01 -9.27 -9.71
N ARG A 277 20.03 -8.49 -10.79
CA ARG A 277 20.65 -8.83 -12.08
C ARG A 277 22.06 -8.25 -12.19
N GLN A 278 23.00 -9.04 -12.70
CA GLN A 278 24.39 -8.62 -12.89
C GLN A 278 24.70 -8.12 -14.29
N ASP A 279 23.77 -8.32 -15.23
CA ASP A 279 23.94 -7.92 -16.62
C ASP A 279 23.93 -6.40 -16.78
N ALA A 280 24.62 -5.96 -17.83
CA ALA A 280 24.72 -4.54 -18.13
C ALA A 280 23.44 -4.01 -18.76
N LEU A 281 22.90 -4.78 -19.70
CA LEU A 281 21.67 -4.50 -20.41
C LEU A 281 20.62 -5.48 -19.90
N LEU A 282 19.57 -4.93 -19.28
CA LEU A 282 18.44 -5.67 -18.76
C LEU A 282 17.36 -5.67 -19.85
N ASP A 283 16.82 -6.84 -20.18
CA ASP A 283 15.72 -6.95 -21.14
C ASP A 283 14.50 -6.25 -20.56
N CYS A 284 13.80 -5.48 -21.39
CA CYS A 284 12.52 -4.91 -21.00
C CYS A 284 11.43 -5.97 -21.08
N ASP A 285 10.71 -6.20 -20.00
CA ASP A 285 9.49 -6.98 -20.02
C ASP A 285 8.28 -6.22 -19.45
N LYS A 286 7.24 -6.94 -19.07
CA LYS A 286 5.94 -6.40 -18.63
C LYS A 286 5.26 -7.27 -17.59
N ASP A 287 6.00 -8.19 -16.95
CA ASP A 287 5.40 -9.24 -16.14
C ASP A 287 5.21 -8.84 -14.66
N GLU A 288 5.62 -7.62 -14.29
CA GLU A 288 5.56 -7.16 -12.92
C GLU A 288 4.13 -6.96 -12.42
N PHE A 289 3.98 -7.23 -11.13
CA PHE A 289 2.72 -7.21 -10.41
C PHE A 289 2.88 -6.45 -9.09
N HIS A 290 1.77 -5.98 -8.54
CA HIS A 290 1.77 -5.37 -7.22
C HIS A 290 1.86 -6.43 -6.12
N TRP A 291 2.39 -6.04 -4.96
CA TRP A 291 2.30 -6.82 -3.72
C TRP A 291 0.89 -7.40 -3.53
N GLY A 292 0.81 -8.68 -3.15
CA GLY A 292 -0.45 -9.42 -3.09
C GLY A 292 -0.85 -10.09 -4.40
N GLY A 293 -0.06 -9.95 -5.47
CA GLY A 293 -0.23 -10.70 -6.72
C GLY A 293 -1.17 -10.06 -7.76
N SER A 294 -1.60 -8.81 -7.57
CA SER A 294 -2.47 -8.15 -8.55
C SER A 294 -1.67 -7.61 -9.73
N GLN A 295 -2.15 -7.85 -10.95
CA GLN A 295 -1.53 -7.31 -12.15
C GLN A 295 -1.55 -5.78 -12.16
N ILE A 296 -0.50 -5.18 -12.72
CA ILE A 296 -0.41 -3.73 -12.88
C ILE A 296 -1.32 -3.30 -14.04
N SER A 297 -2.25 -2.38 -13.78
CA SER A 297 -3.18 -1.87 -14.79
C SER A 297 -2.49 -1.13 -15.94
N THR A 298 -3.06 -1.18 -17.15
CA THR A 298 -2.63 -0.34 -18.27
C THR A 298 -3.02 1.13 -18.09
N GLU A 299 -3.96 1.43 -17.20
CA GLU A 299 -4.44 2.79 -16.92
C GLU A 299 -3.60 3.48 -15.85
N GLN A 300 -2.98 4.62 -16.18
CA GLN A 300 -2.04 5.32 -15.30
C GLN A 300 -2.63 5.67 -13.93
N ILE A 301 -3.84 6.23 -13.90
CA ILE A 301 -4.48 6.64 -12.64
C ILE A 301 -4.83 5.43 -11.78
N GLU A 302 -5.20 4.30 -12.39
CA GLU A 302 -5.48 3.06 -11.67
C GLU A 302 -4.19 2.51 -11.05
N ARG A 303 -3.09 2.41 -11.83
CA ARG A 303 -1.77 2.01 -11.29
C ARG A 303 -1.38 2.82 -10.05
N LEU A 304 -1.44 4.15 -10.16
CA LEU A 304 -1.05 5.05 -9.07
C LEU A 304 -1.98 4.90 -7.86
N THR A 305 -3.29 4.76 -8.11
CA THR A 305 -4.29 4.59 -7.05
C THR A 305 -4.11 3.26 -6.33
N ASP A 306 -3.87 2.17 -7.06
CA ASP A 306 -3.67 0.84 -6.49
C ASP A 306 -2.43 0.80 -5.59
N ARG A 307 -1.30 1.36 -6.05
CA ARG A 307 -0.09 1.48 -5.22
C ARG A 307 -0.35 2.27 -3.94
N CYS A 308 -1.03 3.41 -4.04
CA CYS A 308 -1.36 4.22 -2.88
C CYS A 308 -2.27 3.47 -1.89
N ASN A 309 -3.33 2.84 -2.38
CA ASN A 309 -4.28 2.10 -1.54
C ASN A 309 -3.59 0.92 -0.85
N LEU A 310 -2.74 0.21 -1.58
CA LEU A 310 -1.93 -0.88 -1.06
C LEU A 310 -0.99 -0.41 0.05
N ILE A 311 -0.18 0.62 -0.20
CA ILE A 311 0.74 1.20 0.80
C ILE A 311 -0.04 1.69 2.03
N ASN A 312 -1.14 2.41 1.82
CA ASN A 312 -1.96 2.95 2.91
C ASN A 312 -2.60 1.85 3.75
N THR A 313 -3.02 0.76 3.11
CA THR A 313 -3.53 -0.44 3.79
C THR A 313 -2.45 -1.06 4.67
N LEU A 314 -1.27 -1.33 4.10
CA LEU A 314 -0.16 -1.92 4.84
C LEU A 314 0.32 -1.00 5.98
N TYR A 315 0.33 0.32 5.76
CA TYR A 315 0.63 1.33 6.76
C TYR A 315 -0.34 1.28 7.95
N ALA A 316 -1.64 1.26 7.67
CA ALA A 316 -2.67 1.13 8.70
C ALA A 316 -2.57 -0.21 9.47
N GLN A 317 -2.29 -1.31 8.77
CA GLN A 317 -2.06 -2.61 9.41
C GLN A 317 -0.86 -2.59 10.36
N ASN A 318 0.23 -1.92 9.99
CA ASN A 318 1.40 -1.82 10.86
C ASN A 318 1.19 -0.86 12.03
N LEU A 319 0.43 0.23 11.84
CA LEU A 319 -0.05 1.06 12.95
C LEU A 319 -0.85 0.21 13.95
N ALA A 320 -1.78 -0.63 13.46
CA ALA A 320 -2.58 -1.52 14.30
C ALA A 320 -1.73 -2.56 15.06
N LYS A 321 -0.57 -2.94 14.52
CA LYS A 321 0.44 -3.78 15.17
C LYS A 321 1.34 -3.01 16.15
N GLY A 322 1.11 -1.71 16.36
CA GLY A 322 1.85 -0.88 17.31
C GLY A 322 3.10 -0.20 16.74
N VAL A 323 3.32 -0.25 15.42
CA VAL A 323 4.48 0.42 14.80
C VAL A 323 4.25 1.92 14.72
N PRO A 324 5.13 2.78 15.26
CA PRO A 324 4.94 4.22 15.23
C PRO A 324 4.86 4.79 13.81
N GLN A 325 4.02 5.80 13.58
CA GLN A 325 3.93 6.53 12.31
C GLN A 325 5.30 6.99 11.79
N ASN A 326 6.11 7.58 12.68
CA ASN A 326 7.44 8.08 12.33
C ASN A 326 8.48 6.98 12.11
N TYR A 327 8.12 5.70 12.15
CA TYR A 327 9.01 4.56 11.85
C TYR A 327 8.71 3.93 10.47
N GLN A 328 7.68 4.43 9.79
CA GLN A 328 7.26 3.91 8.49
C GLN A 328 7.63 4.93 7.41
N ARG A 329 8.30 4.48 6.35
CA ARG A 329 8.76 5.30 5.23
C ARG A 329 8.32 4.70 3.90
N MET A 330 8.02 5.56 2.93
CA MET A 330 7.89 5.16 1.53
C MET A 330 9.09 5.73 0.76
N ILE A 331 9.73 4.89 -0.05
CA ILE A 331 10.81 5.30 -0.95
C ILE A 331 10.46 4.82 -2.35
N GLU A 332 10.33 5.76 -3.26
CA GLU A 332 9.98 5.51 -4.66
C GLU A 332 11.19 5.85 -5.55
N ILE A 333 11.57 4.93 -6.43
CA ILE A 333 12.77 5.01 -7.26
C ILE A 333 12.38 5.00 -8.74
N HIS A 334 12.87 5.97 -9.48
CA HIS A 334 12.63 6.21 -10.90
C HIS A 334 13.91 6.51 -11.67
N VAL A 335 13.79 6.57 -13.00
CA VAL A 335 14.84 7.00 -13.91
C VAL A 335 14.28 8.04 -14.88
N ASP A 336 14.58 9.31 -14.62
CA ASP A 336 14.15 10.43 -15.44
C ASP A 336 14.58 10.34 -16.92
N SER A 337 13.90 11.13 -17.75
CA SER A 337 14.23 11.35 -19.15
C SER A 337 14.26 12.85 -19.46
N ARG A 338 15.44 13.33 -19.84
CA ARG A 338 15.68 14.71 -20.27
C ARG A 338 16.32 14.73 -21.66
N ALA A 339 16.66 15.91 -22.15
CA ALA A 339 17.43 16.03 -23.39
C ALA A 339 18.75 15.25 -23.30
N VAL A 340 19.19 14.63 -24.39
CA VAL A 340 20.37 13.74 -24.44
C VAL A 340 21.64 14.38 -23.87
N GLY A 341 21.84 15.69 -24.09
CA GLY A 341 23.00 16.42 -23.57
C GLY A 341 22.92 16.78 -22.07
N HIS A 342 21.78 16.56 -21.42
CA HIS A 342 21.56 16.91 -20.03
C HIS A 342 22.03 15.79 -19.11
N ARG A 343 23.14 16.01 -18.41
CA ARG A 343 23.59 15.15 -17.32
C ARG A 343 22.80 15.44 -16.04
N GLN A 344 22.48 14.38 -15.31
CA GLN A 344 21.64 14.37 -14.14
C GLN A 344 22.30 13.49 -13.07
N ASP A 345 22.58 14.10 -11.94
CA ASP A 345 22.88 13.36 -10.72
C ASP A 345 21.60 12.95 -10.01
N VAL A 346 21.69 11.88 -9.21
CA VAL A 346 20.55 11.38 -8.43
C VAL A 346 19.93 12.55 -7.67
N PHE A 347 18.64 12.80 -7.84
CA PHE A 347 17.94 13.91 -7.21
C PHE A 347 16.64 13.43 -6.58
N PHE A 348 16.05 14.29 -5.75
CA PHE A 348 15.00 13.90 -4.82
C PHE A 348 13.80 14.84 -4.89
N TYR A 349 12.61 14.28 -4.78
CA TYR A 349 11.41 15.02 -4.46
C TYR A 349 10.80 14.60 -3.13
N TYR A 350 10.10 15.53 -2.51
CA TYR A 350 9.26 15.31 -1.33
C TYR A 350 7.92 16.05 -1.48
N PHE A 351 6.93 15.67 -0.67
CA PHE A 351 5.64 16.36 -0.70
C PHE A 351 5.74 17.76 -0.07
N GLY A 352 5.20 18.78 -0.75
CA GLY A 352 5.18 20.15 -0.24
C GLY A 352 4.56 20.24 1.17
N GLY A 353 5.26 20.89 2.09
CA GLY A 353 4.85 20.99 3.50
C GLY A 353 5.23 19.78 4.38
N SER A 354 5.89 18.74 3.85
CA SER A 354 6.41 17.62 4.64
C SER A 354 7.85 17.87 5.07
N ASP A 355 8.04 18.40 6.29
CA ASP A 355 9.39 18.58 6.87
C ASP A 355 10.11 17.25 7.03
N ASP A 356 9.40 16.19 7.43
CA ASP A 356 9.97 14.85 7.57
C ASP A 356 10.44 14.29 6.22
N GLY A 357 9.66 14.48 5.15
CA GLY A 357 10.05 14.07 3.79
C GLY A 357 11.27 14.84 3.30
N LYS A 358 11.29 16.16 3.51
CA LYS A 358 12.44 17.02 3.19
C LYS A 358 13.71 16.59 3.95
N ASN A 359 13.57 16.28 5.23
CA ASN A 359 14.67 15.83 6.07
C ASN A 359 15.22 14.48 5.60
N LEU A 360 14.36 13.52 5.27
CA LEU A 360 14.78 12.23 4.72
C LEU A 360 15.53 12.40 3.39
N ALA A 361 14.96 13.17 2.45
CA ALA A 361 15.62 13.49 1.18
C ALA A 361 16.99 14.14 1.40
N SER A 362 17.08 15.07 2.36
CA SER A 362 18.33 15.76 2.71
C SER A 362 19.39 14.83 3.27
N LEU A 363 19.02 13.85 4.11
CA LEU A 363 19.96 12.86 4.65
C LEU A 363 20.52 11.97 3.54
N MET A 364 19.67 11.50 2.64
CA MET A 364 20.07 10.65 1.51
C MET A 364 20.97 11.40 0.53
N GLN A 365 20.56 12.61 0.13
CA GLN A 365 21.30 13.47 -0.79
C GLN A 365 22.66 13.93 -0.22
N ASN A 366 22.73 14.27 1.07
CA ASN A 366 24.01 14.59 1.71
C ASN A 366 24.94 13.38 1.79
N THR A 367 24.39 12.16 1.94
CA THR A 367 25.19 10.93 1.92
C THR A 367 25.77 10.70 0.54
N LEU A 368 24.96 10.84 -0.52
CA LEU A 368 25.46 10.78 -1.90
C LEU A 368 26.58 11.78 -2.13
N ARG A 369 26.40 13.05 -1.77
CA ARG A 369 27.44 14.07 -1.92
C ARG A 369 28.77 13.64 -1.30
N LYS A 370 28.74 13.18 -0.05
CA LYS A 370 29.95 12.69 0.66
C LYS A 370 30.59 11.49 -0.05
N GLN A 371 29.78 10.58 -0.59
CA GLN A 371 30.30 9.41 -1.30
C GLN A 371 30.91 9.80 -2.66
N TYR A 372 30.32 10.75 -3.37
CA TYR A 372 30.92 11.33 -4.58
C TYR A 372 32.24 12.05 -4.27
N ASP A 373 32.31 12.86 -3.21
CA ASP A 373 33.56 13.53 -2.80
C ASP A 373 34.68 12.52 -2.47
N LYS A 374 34.30 11.39 -1.87
CA LYS A 374 35.24 10.32 -1.51
C LYS A 374 35.71 9.49 -2.71
N HIS A 375 34.78 9.09 -3.58
CA HIS A 375 35.01 8.08 -4.61
C HIS A 375 35.18 8.66 -6.02
N GLN A 376 34.78 9.91 -6.25
CA GLN A 376 34.88 10.62 -7.54
C GLN A 376 35.45 12.04 -7.34
N LYS A 377 36.65 12.13 -6.76
CA LYS A 377 37.34 13.40 -6.49
C LYS A 377 37.34 14.31 -7.71
N GLY A 378 36.85 15.55 -7.55
CA GLY A 378 36.82 16.56 -8.60
C GLY A 378 35.62 16.52 -9.54
N ARG A 379 34.81 15.45 -9.55
CA ARG A 379 33.59 15.37 -10.38
C ARG A 379 32.43 16.17 -9.80
N GLY A 380 32.38 16.31 -8.47
CA GLY A 380 31.27 16.93 -7.74
C GLY A 380 30.01 16.06 -7.71
N TYR A 381 28.98 16.55 -7.01
CA TYR A 381 27.64 15.98 -7.02
C TYR A 381 26.61 17.11 -6.98
N PHE A 382 25.75 17.14 -7.98
CA PHE A 382 24.83 18.27 -8.24
C PHE A 382 23.34 17.87 -8.16
N GLY A 383 23.04 16.73 -7.53
CA GLY A 383 21.66 16.30 -7.30
C GLY A 383 20.88 17.27 -6.42
N THR A 384 19.65 17.58 -6.80
CA THR A 384 18.79 18.56 -6.13
C THR A 384 17.79 17.90 -5.17
N ILE A 385 17.15 18.72 -4.34
CA ILE A 385 16.00 18.36 -3.53
C ILE A 385 14.94 19.43 -3.78
N GLU A 386 13.78 19.03 -4.27
CA GLU A 386 12.69 19.95 -4.59
C GLU A 386 11.37 19.40 -4.04
N ASP A 387 10.43 20.26 -3.67
CA ASP A 387 9.07 19.80 -3.42
C ASP A 387 8.32 19.58 -4.74
N ARG A 388 7.43 18.58 -4.74
CA ARG A 388 6.53 18.31 -5.85
C ARG A 388 5.18 17.80 -5.37
N ASP A 389 4.13 18.17 -6.10
CA ASP A 389 2.78 17.64 -5.91
C ASP A 389 2.53 16.37 -6.75
N LEU A 390 3.41 15.37 -6.62
CA LEU A 390 3.26 14.08 -7.31
C LEU A 390 2.17 13.24 -6.64
N PHE A 391 1.46 12.43 -7.44
CA PHE A 391 0.32 11.64 -6.95
C PHE A 391 0.71 10.72 -5.78
N MET A 392 1.79 9.95 -5.94
CA MET A 392 2.27 9.03 -4.90
C MET A 392 2.66 9.78 -3.62
N LEU A 393 3.47 10.85 -3.75
CA LEU A 393 3.87 11.69 -2.62
C LEU A 393 2.68 12.30 -1.87
N ARG A 394 1.64 12.73 -2.59
CA ARG A 394 0.42 13.35 -2.03
C ARG A 394 -0.54 12.35 -1.41
N LYS A 395 -0.63 11.12 -1.95
CA LYS A 395 -1.71 10.17 -1.64
C LYS A 395 -1.30 9.01 -0.74
N THR A 396 0.00 8.80 -0.51
CA THR A 396 0.48 7.83 0.48
C THR A 396 0.58 8.44 1.89
N ASN A 397 0.27 7.65 2.92
CA ASN A 397 0.31 8.05 4.33
C ASN A 397 1.72 8.07 4.97
N PRO A 398 2.65 7.13 4.68
CA PRO A 398 4.00 7.17 5.26
C PRO A 398 4.76 8.43 4.83
N THR A 399 5.74 8.86 5.64
CA THR A 399 6.73 9.85 5.20
C THR A 399 7.42 9.34 3.94
N SER A 400 7.38 10.12 2.87
CA SER A 400 7.76 9.68 1.53
C SER A 400 8.92 10.48 0.94
N VAL A 401 9.73 9.82 0.12
CA VAL A 401 10.73 10.43 -0.76
C VAL A 401 10.66 9.76 -2.12
N TYR A 402 10.78 10.56 -3.18
CA TYR A 402 10.82 10.13 -4.56
C TYR A 402 12.21 10.40 -5.11
N ILE A 403 12.81 9.45 -5.81
CA ILE A 403 14.22 9.46 -6.18
C ILE A 403 14.33 9.22 -7.68
N GLU A 404 15.10 10.05 -8.34
CA GLU A 404 15.36 9.94 -9.77
C GLU A 404 16.84 9.67 -9.97
N LEU A 405 17.19 8.50 -10.52
CA LEU A 405 18.56 8.00 -10.47
C LEU A 405 19.47 8.60 -11.54
N ALA A 406 18.95 8.85 -12.73
CA ALA A 406 19.74 9.18 -13.91
C ALA A 406 18.85 9.74 -15.01
N ASN A 407 19.43 10.43 -16.00
CA ASN A 407 18.75 10.66 -17.27
C ASN A 407 19.00 9.47 -18.20
N ILE A 408 17.98 8.66 -18.50
CA ILE A 408 18.11 7.44 -19.32
C ILE A 408 18.58 7.72 -20.76
N THR A 409 18.38 8.93 -21.26
CA THR A 409 18.76 9.33 -22.63
C THR A 409 20.22 9.81 -22.72
N ASN A 410 20.88 10.10 -21.59
CA ASN A 410 22.25 10.59 -21.56
C ASN A 410 23.24 9.41 -21.42
N PRO A 411 24.15 9.17 -22.39
CA PRO A 411 25.05 8.01 -22.38
C PRO A 411 25.98 7.93 -21.15
N ASP A 412 26.33 9.06 -20.56
CA ASP A 412 27.18 9.10 -19.38
C ASP A 412 26.40 8.74 -18.11
N ASP A 413 25.17 9.23 -17.98
CA ASP A 413 24.29 8.87 -16.88
C ASP A 413 23.83 7.41 -16.97
N GLN A 414 23.65 6.88 -18.19
CA GLN A 414 23.40 5.46 -18.41
C GLN A 414 24.48 4.59 -17.76
N GLN A 415 25.73 5.05 -17.58
CA GLN A 415 26.75 4.28 -16.85
C GLN A 415 26.35 3.98 -15.41
N ARG A 416 25.54 4.83 -14.78
CA ARG A 416 24.99 4.60 -13.44
C ARG A 416 24.02 3.41 -13.45
N LEU A 417 23.31 3.21 -14.55
CA LEU A 417 22.30 2.17 -14.74
C LEU A 417 22.93 0.87 -15.24
N VAL A 418 23.69 0.90 -16.33
CA VAL A 418 24.14 -0.34 -17.00
C VAL A 418 25.36 -1.01 -16.36
N VAL A 419 25.95 -0.41 -15.33
CA VAL A 419 27.04 -1.05 -14.60
C VAL A 419 26.45 -1.58 -13.30
N ALA A 420 26.33 -2.91 -13.17
CA ALA A 420 25.74 -3.55 -11.99
C ALA A 420 26.40 -3.11 -10.67
N LYS A 421 27.72 -2.88 -10.67
CA LYS A 421 28.43 -2.31 -9.52
C LYS A 421 27.97 -0.90 -9.16
N ASN A 422 27.63 -0.06 -10.14
CA ASN A 422 27.10 1.27 -9.87
C ASN A 422 25.68 1.19 -9.29
N ARG A 423 24.84 0.27 -9.79
CA ARG A 423 23.53 -0.03 -9.20
C ARG A 423 23.63 -0.49 -7.74
N GLN A 424 24.63 -1.33 -7.43
CA GLN A 424 24.93 -1.73 -6.06
C GLN A 424 25.36 -0.55 -5.19
N LEU A 425 26.32 0.24 -5.66
CA LEU A 425 26.85 1.38 -4.90
C LEU A 425 25.77 2.42 -4.63
N ILE A 426 24.90 2.74 -5.60
CA ILE A 426 23.85 3.72 -5.39
C ILE A 426 22.85 3.22 -4.34
N ALA A 427 22.41 1.96 -4.42
CA ALA A 427 21.53 1.37 -3.42
C ALA A 427 22.14 1.38 -2.01
N GLU A 428 23.43 1.06 -1.88
CA GLU A 428 24.17 1.14 -0.61
C GLU A 428 24.26 2.57 -0.08
N TRP A 429 24.48 3.57 -0.95
CA TRP A 429 24.55 4.97 -0.53
C TRP A 429 23.18 5.52 -0.10
N LEU A 430 22.10 5.12 -0.77
CA LEU A 430 20.73 5.44 -0.35
C LEU A 430 20.42 4.79 1.01
N CYS A 431 20.76 3.52 1.18
CA CYS A 431 20.63 2.78 2.44
C CYS A 431 21.41 3.45 3.59
N GLN A 432 22.65 3.89 3.35
CA GLN A 432 23.44 4.64 4.33
C GLN A 432 22.78 5.97 4.72
N GLY A 433 22.15 6.66 3.76
CA GLY A 433 21.39 7.87 4.03
C GLY A 433 20.25 7.64 5.02
N VAL A 434 19.51 6.54 4.82
CA VAL A 434 18.44 6.09 5.72
C VAL A 434 18.99 5.73 7.11
N LEU A 435 20.10 4.98 7.19
CA LEU A 435 20.74 4.63 8.46
C LEU A 435 21.21 5.88 9.24
N GLY A 436 21.66 6.91 8.53
CA GLY A 436 22.09 8.19 9.11
C GLY A 436 20.99 8.91 9.91
N GLU A 437 19.71 8.69 9.56
CA GLU A 437 18.56 9.21 10.32
C GLU A 437 18.57 8.74 11.78
N PHE A 438 19.03 7.51 12.03
CA PHE A 438 18.93 6.87 13.35
C PHE A 438 20.25 6.87 14.12
N ILE A 439 21.39 6.98 13.43
CA ILE A 439 22.70 7.12 14.08
C ILE A 439 22.85 8.53 14.70
N SER A 440 22.30 9.57 14.07
CA SER A 440 22.38 10.96 14.53
C SER A 440 21.48 11.29 15.73
N LYS A 441 20.52 10.41 16.07
CA LYS A 441 19.54 10.62 17.15
C LYS A 441 19.87 9.89 18.47
N LYS A 442 21.05 9.26 18.62
CA LYS A 442 21.47 8.75 19.94
C LYS A 442 21.57 9.92 20.94
N PRO A 443 21.01 9.82 22.16
CA PRO A 443 21.21 10.84 23.18
C PRO A 443 22.72 10.95 23.41
N LYS A 444 23.26 12.18 23.37
CA LYS A 444 24.60 12.42 23.91
C LYS A 444 24.57 11.97 25.37
N GLU A 445 25.27 10.90 25.71
CA GLU A 445 25.53 10.56 27.10
C GLU A 445 26.06 11.83 27.78
N LYS A 446 25.37 12.26 28.85
CA LYS A 446 25.82 13.38 29.66
C LYS A 446 27.25 13.06 30.10
N ALA A 447 28.21 13.81 29.58
CA ALA A 447 29.59 13.72 30.03
C ALA A 447 29.59 13.82 31.57
N LYS A 448 29.94 12.72 32.24
CA LYS A 448 30.21 12.72 33.68
C LYS A 448 31.33 13.74 33.88
N LYS A 449 30.99 14.91 34.43
CA LYS A 449 31.99 15.82 34.99
C LYS A 449 32.77 15.02 36.03
N GLY A 450 33.99 14.63 35.70
CA GLY A 450 34.93 14.07 36.66
C GLY A 450 35.12 15.08 37.77
N LYS A 451 34.74 14.71 38.99
CA LYS A 451 35.26 15.33 40.20
C LYS A 451 36.78 15.09 40.17
N LYS A 452 37.54 16.14 39.90
CA LYS A 452 38.95 16.18 40.29
C LYS A 452 38.96 16.27 41.81
N ASN A 453 39.38 15.18 42.46
CA ASN A 453 39.95 15.27 43.80
C ASN A 453 41.33 15.89 43.63
N ASN A 454 41.53 17.05 44.23
CA ASN A 454 42.79 17.49 44.83
C ASN A 454 42.44 18.37 46.02
#